data_AF-A0A7S2AR39-F1
#
_entry.id   AF-A0A7S2AR39-F1
#
_cell.length_a   1.000
_cell.length_b   1.000
_cell.length_c   1.000
_cell.angle_alpha   90.00
_cell.angle_beta   90.00
_cell.angle_gamma   90.00
#
_symmetry.space_group_name_H-M   'P 1'
#
loop_
_entity.id
_entity.type
_entity.pdbx_description
1 polymer ?
#
loop_
_entity_poly.entity_id
_entity_poly.type
_entity_poly.pdbx_seq_one_letter_code
_entity_poly.pdbx_strand_id
1 'polypeptide(L)'
;GSAAQPGPDGCDWQDLCFCSNASFVCELPGSWTQLADFQFPGVVSAPRSLGMVPATLPEFQQTKVTVAFGLWITDTTPLLGDQGAEESWGYINNFDPRDPWVQRMMLKFCDELPLELAVVSKWCWIEDFHDWLHQRGNRFPTQEHEFDSLALEFADTGGIAYGTSGRRYIWVEENRPR
;
A
#
# COMPACT_ATOMS: atom_id res chain seq x y z
N GLY A 1 38.80 3.26 -38.16
CA GLY A 1 37.65 3.20 -37.23
C GLY A 1 36.55 2.41 -37.89
N SER A 2 35.89 1.56 -37.08
CA SER A 2 34.47 1.14 -37.09
C SER A 2 33.77 0.82 -38.42
N ALA A 3 32.87 -0.16 -38.53
CA ALA A 3 32.23 -1.10 -37.60
C ALA A 3 31.72 -2.29 -38.44
N ALA A 4 31.53 -3.47 -37.84
CA ALA A 4 30.86 -4.60 -38.48
C ALA A 4 29.59 -4.98 -37.71
N GLN A 5 28.52 -5.17 -38.48
CA GLN A 5 27.12 -5.41 -38.11
C GLN A 5 26.91 -6.75 -37.39
N PRO A 6 25.83 -6.93 -36.60
CA PRO A 6 25.37 -8.25 -36.22
C PRO A 6 24.50 -8.84 -37.35
N GLY A 7 24.80 -10.09 -37.74
CA GLY A 7 23.86 -11.00 -38.41
C GLY A 7 23.10 -11.83 -37.37
N PRO A 8 22.90 -13.13 -37.61
CA PRO A 8 21.83 -13.82 -38.35
C PRO A 8 20.92 -14.64 -37.40
N ASP A 9 20.03 -15.47 -37.96
CA ASP A 9 19.51 -16.75 -37.41
C ASP A 9 18.93 -16.85 -35.98
N GLY A 10 17.65 -17.22 -35.93
CA GLY A 10 17.12 -18.12 -34.90
C GLY A 10 16.43 -17.44 -33.71
N CYS A 11 15.14 -17.73 -33.53
CA CYS A 11 14.56 -17.71 -32.20
C CYS A 11 15.30 -18.75 -31.36
N ASP A 12 16.09 -18.31 -30.40
CA ASP A 12 16.68 -19.18 -29.39
C ASP A 12 15.58 -19.58 -28.39
N TRP A 13 15.75 -20.69 -27.65
CA TRP A 13 14.74 -21.23 -26.71
C TRP A 13 14.40 -20.28 -25.54
N GLN A 14 15.04 -19.12 -25.49
CA GLN A 14 14.80 -18.03 -24.54
C GLN A 14 13.68 -17.07 -25.00
N ASP A 15 13.22 -17.19 -26.26
CA ASP A 15 12.22 -16.30 -26.83
C ASP A 15 10.82 -16.96 -26.84
N LEU A 16 10.11 -16.81 -25.72
CA LEU A 16 8.67 -17.10 -25.64
C LEU A 16 7.88 -15.98 -26.35
N CYS A 17 7.50 -16.22 -27.60
CA CYS A 17 6.59 -15.33 -28.32
C CYS A 17 5.16 -15.50 -27.80
N PHE A 18 4.61 -14.48 -27.14
CA PHE A 18 3.20 -14.43 -26.74
C PHE A 18 2.39 -13.65 -27.78
N CYS A 19 1.50 -14.33 -28.52
CA CYS A 19 0.51 -13.64 -29.36
C CYS A 19 -0.64 -13.16 -28.44
N SER A 20 -0.73 -11.86 -28.17
CA SER A 20 -1.84 -11.25 -27.43
C SER A 20 -2.98 -10.84 -28.36
N ASN A 21 -4.12 -10.53 -27.75
CA ASN A 21 -5.47 -10.57 -28.31
C ASN A 21 -5.68 -9.96 -29.72
N ALA A 22 -6.21 -10.80 -30.62
CA ALA A 22 -7.19 -10.54 -31.68
C ALA A 22 -6.81 -9.79 -32.99
N SER A 23 -5.56 -9.42 -33.29
CA SER A 23 -5.28 -8.79 -34.61
C SER A 23 -4.02 -9.24 -35.35
N PHE A 24 -3.15 -10.04 -34.72
CA PHE A 24 -1.92 -10.50 -35.35
C PHE A 24 -1.93 -12.02 -35.38
N VAL A 25 -2.40 -12.58 -36.51
CA VAL A 25 -2.21 -14.00 -36.80
C VAL A 25 -0.71 -14.19 -36.99
N CYS A 26 -0.08 -14.87 -36.04
CA CYS A 26 1.31 -15.26 -36.11
C CYS A 26 1.46 -16.25 -37.30
N GLU A 27 1.92 -15.78 -38.46
CA GLU A 27 2.21 -16.64 -39.62
C GLU A 27 3.48 -17.44 -39.32
N LEU A 28 3.31 -18.74 -39.11
CA LEU A 28 4.44 -19.66 -38.96
C LEU A 28 5.20 -19.73 -40.30
N PRO A 29 6.54 -19.64 -40.31
CA PRO A 29 7.31 -19.87 -41.53
C PRO A 29 7.02 -21.28 -42.06
N GLY A 30 6.97 -21.46 -43.38
CA GLY A 30 6.48 -22.70 -44.02
C GLY A 30 7.24 -24.00 -43.70
N SER A 31 8.35 -23.94 -42.96
CA SER A 31 9.07 -25.09 -42.41
C SER A 31 8.53 -25.58 -41.06
N TRP A 32 7.67 -24.81 -40.40
CA TRP A 32 7.11 -25.15 -39.10
C TRP A 32 5.80 -25.91 -39.28
N THR A 33 5.73 -27.10 -38.69
CA THR A 33 4.50 -27.89 -38.65
C THR A 33 3.88 -27.73 -37.28
N GLN A 34 2.64 -27.25 -37.21
CA GLN A 34 1.89 -27.23 -35.95
C GLN A 34 1.76 -28.67 -35.44
N LEU A 35 2.36 -28.96 -34.29
CA LEU A 35 2.12 -30.21 -33.60
C LEU A 35 0.67 -30.22 -33.12
N ALA A 36 0.05 -31.41 -33.12
CA ALA A 36 -1.34 -31.57 -32.68
C ALA A 36 -1.56 -30.91 -31.32
N ASP A 37 -2.74 -30.32 -31.11
CA ASP A 37 -3.08 -29.64 -29.87
C ASP A 37 -2.78 -30.53 -28.67
N PHE A 38 -1.91 -30.05 -27.80
CA PHE A 38 -1.51 -30.79 -26.62
C PHE A 38 -2.71 -30.86 -25.67
N GLN A 39 -3.40 -32.00 -25.67
CA GLN A 39 -4.48 -32.26 -24.72
C GLN A 39 -3.85 -32.64 -23.38
N PHE A 40 -3.90 -31.72 -22.41
CA PHE A 40 -3.60 -32.07 -21.02
C PHE A 40 -4.65 -33.08 -20.54
N PRO A 41 -4.27 -34.32 -20.19
CA PRO A 41 -5.23 -35.27 -19.66
C PRO A 41 -5.69 -34.79 -18.29
N GLY A 42 -6.92 -34.30 -18.19
CA GLY A 42 -7.61 -34.03 -16.93
C GLY A 42 -7.98 -32.58 -16.60
N VAL A 43 -7.82 -31.60 -17.49
CA VAL A 43 -8.21 -30.22 -17.19
C VAL A 43 -9.56 -29.90 -17.85
N VAL A 44 -10.63 -30.17 -17.09
CA VAL A 44 -11.92 -29.48 -17.29
C VAL A 44 -11.64 -27.99 -17.21
N SER A 45 -12.10 -27.24 -18.21
CA SER A 45 -11.91 -25.79 -18.41
C SER A 45 -12.04 -24.96 -17.12
N ALA A 46 -10.96 -24.81 -16.38
CA ALA A 46 -10.77 -23.71 -15.47
C ALA A 46 -9.82 -22.73 -16.18
N PRO A 47 -10.22 -21.47 -16.41
CA PRO A 47 -9.29 -20.47 -16.93
C PRO A 47 -8.06 -20.45 -16.02
N ARG A 48 -6.87 -20.45 -16.61
CA ARG A 48 -5.62 -20.22 -15.88
C ARG A 48 -5.66 -18.79 -15.34
N SER A 49 -6.30 -18.60 -14.19
CA SER A 49 -6.05 -17.45 -13.35
C SER A 49 -4.61 -17.60 -12.88
N LEU A 50 -3.77 -16.59 -13.12
CA LEU A 50 -2.60 -16.36 -12.25
C LEU A 50 -3.19 -16.34 -10.85
N GLY A 51 -2.98 -17.41 -10.09
CA GLY A 51 -3.61 -17.54 -8.79
C GLY A 51 -3.31 -16.28 -7.99
N MET A 52 -4.34 -15.56 -7.57
CA MET A 52 -4.20 -14.73 -6.39
C MET A 52 -3.75 -15.70 -5.31
N VAL A 53 -2.48 -15.62 -4.93
CA VAL A 53 -1.94 -16.37 -3.82
C VAL A 53 -2.20 -15.49 -2.59
N PRO A 54 -3.27 -15.70 -1.79
CA PRO A 54 -3.20 -15.29 -0.41
C PRO A 54 -2.35 -16.35 0.29
N ALA A 55 -1.04 -16.31 0.08
CA ALA A 55 -0.14 -16.95 1.03
C ALA A 55 -0.13 -16.02 2.23
N THR A 56 -1.18 -16.13 3.06
CA THR A 56 -1.14 -15.61 4.42
C THR A 56 0.07 -16.25 5.08
N LEU A 57 1.15 -15.47 5.19
CA LEU A 57 2.34 -15.88 5.91
C LEU A 57 1.93 -16.24 7.34
N PRO A 58 2.44 -17.34 7.91
CA PRO A 58 2.25 -17.62 9.32
C PRO A 58 2.61 -16.41 10.18
N GLU A 59 1.88 -16.16 11.26
CA GLU A 59 2.05 -14.97 12.11
C GLU A 59 3.50 -14.75 12.56
N PHE A 60 4.24 -15.83 12.83
CA PHE A 60 5.66 -15.77 13.22
C PHE A 60 6.61 -15.26 12.12
N GLN A 61 6.16 -15.17 10.88
CA GLN A 61 6.90 -14.61 9.75
C GLN A 61 6.41 -13.21 9.37
N GLN A 62 5.38 -12.70 10.03
CA GLN A 62 4.86 -11.36 9.81
C GLN A 62 5.69 -10.34 10.59
N THR A 63 5.80 -9.13 10.04
CA THR A 63 6.42 -8.00 10.72
C THR A 63 5.38 -6.90 10.93
N LYS A 64 5.52 -6.16 12.04
CA LYS A 64 4.67 -5.02 12.34
C LYS A 64 5.34 -3.74 11.90
N VAL A 65 4.73 -3.05 10.95
CA VAL A 65 5.13 -1.70 10.54
C VAL A 65 4.18 -0.69 11.17
N THR A 66 4.72 0.34 11.81
CA THR A 66 3.94 1.46 12.35
C THR A 66 4.28 2.70 11.55
N VAL A 67 3.25 3.36 11.02
CA VAL A 67 3.39 4.59 10.23
C VAL A 67 2.82 5.73 11.05
N ALA A 68 3.60 6.79 11.20
CA ALA A 68 3.20 8.03 11.85
C ALA A 68 3.23 9.17 10.84
N PHE A 69 2.23 10.06 10.90
CA PHE A 69 2.16 11.25 10.07
C PHE A 69 2.52 12.49 10.88
N GLY A 70 3.00 13.54 10.20
CA GLY A 70 3.29 14.83 10.83
C GLY A 70 4.64 14.90 11.56
N LEU A 71 5.50 13.89 11.38
CA LEU A 71 6.86 13.87 11.93
C LEU A 71 7.89 14.00 10.80
N TRP A 72 8.96 14.75 11.04
CA TRP A 72 10.19 14.71 10.24
C TRP A 72 11.30 14.09 11.08
N ILE A 73 12.18 13.33 10.43
CA ILE A 73 13.32 12.68 11.10
C ILE A 73 14.55 13.54 10.84
N THR A 74 15.31 13.82 11.90
CA THR A 74 16.58 14.53 11.80
C THR A 74 17.65 13.49 11.46
N ASP A 75 18.13 13.47 10.20
CA ASP A 75 19.13 12.49 9.72
C ASP A 75 20.53 12.62 10.36
N THR A 76 20.66 13.42 11.42
CA THR A 76 21.93 13.63 12.10
C THR A 76 22.19 12.48 13.07
N THR A 77 22.66 11.33 12.61
CA THR A 77 23.27 10.36 13.53
C THR A 77 24.61 10.94 13.99
N PRO A 78 24.80 11.34 15.26
CA PRO A 78 26.07 11.89 15.68
C PRO A 78 27.18 10.82 15.56
N LEU A 79 28.32 11.22 15.01
CA LEU A 79 29.49 10.32 14.86
C LEU A 79 30.08 9.91 16.22
N LEU A 80 29.83 10.70 17.28
CA LEU A 80 30.17 10.39 18.67
C LEU A 80 29.10 10.99 19.62
N GLY A 81 28.68 10.21 20.61
CA GLY A 81 27.74 10.61 21.65
C GLY A 81 26.33 10.03 21.46
N ASP A 82 25.58 9.89 22.56
CA ASP A 82 24.17 9.53 22.50
C ASP A 82 23.36 10.79 22.15
N GLN A 83 22.66 10.75 21.01
CA GLN A 83 21.63 11.75 20.75
C GLN A 83 20.39 11.40 21.56
N GLY A 84 19.82 12.37 22.27
CA GLY A 84 18.54 12.16 22.93
C GLY A 84 17.46 11.82 21.90
N ALA A 85 16.56 10.89 22.23
CA ALA A 85 15.46 10.51 21.35
C ALA A 85 14.52 11.68 21.00
N GLU A 86 14.57 12.79 21.75
CA GLU A 86 13.80 14.01 21.49
C GLU A 86 14.44 14.91 20.42
N GLU A 87 15.72 14.69 20.07
CA GLU A 87 16.45 15.49 19.08
C GLU A 87 16.48 14.83 17.69
N SER A 88 16.08 13.55 17.61
CA SER A 88 16.13 12.74 16.37
C SER A 88 14.89 12.90 15.49
N TRP A 89 13.88 13.64 15.94
CA TRP A 89 12.67 13.93 15.18
C TRP A 89 12.08 15.27 15.58
N GLY A 90 11.17 15.78 14.76
CA GLY A 90 10.33 16.92 15.11
C GLY A 90 9.02 16.92 14.32
N TYR A 91 8.20 17.94 14.51
CA TYR A 91 6.92 18.06 13.80
C TYR A 91 7.06 18.76 12.45
N ILE A 92 6.33 18.27 11.45
CA ILE A 92 6.20 18.94 10.16
C ILE A 92 5.32 20.18 10.37
N ASN A 93 5.89 21.37 10.11
CA ASN A 93 5.22 22.65 10.40
C ASN A 93 3.91 22.87 9.62
N ASN A 94 3.82 22.33 8.41
CA ASN A 94 2.66 22.47 7.53
C ASN A 94 1.76 21.22 7.50
N PHE A 95 1.95 20.28 8.42
CA PHE A 95 1.05 19.16 8.59
C PHE A 95 -0.04 19.55 9.59
N ASP A 96 -1.30 19.57 9.12
CA ASP A 96 -2.47 19.81 9.95
C ASP A 96 -3.52 18.72 9.70
N PRO A 97 -3.78 17.81 10.65
CA PRO A 97 -4.77 16.76 10.48
C PRO A 97 -6.22 17.29 10.43
N ARG A 98 -6.45 18.55 10.82
CA ARG A 98 -7.76 19.21 10.72
C ARG A 98 -8.09 19.61 9.28
N ASP A 99 -7.08 19.75 8.42
CA ASP A 99 -7.28 20.04 7.00
C ASP A 99 -8.06 18.89 6.32
N PRO A 100 -9.23 19.15 5.71
CA PRO A 100 -10.02 18.16 4.99
C PRO A 100 -9.26 17.41 3.88
N TRP A 101 -8.24 18.03 3.29
CA TRP A 101 -7.37 17.37 2.31
C TRP A 101 -6.44 16.37 2.97
N VAL A 102 -5.84 16.72 4.12
CA VAL A 102 -4.97 15.82 4.89
C VAL A 102 -5.75 14.62 5.38
N GLN A 103 -6.99 14.83 5.88
CA GLN A 103 -7.89 13.74 6.26
C GLN A 103 -8.14 12.75 5.11
N ARG A 104 -8.44 13.25 3.90
CA ARG A 104 -8.63 12.42 2.70
C ARG A 104 -7.36 11.67 2.32
N MET A 105 -6.21 12.30 2.42
CA MET A 105 -4.92 11.68 2.09
C MET A 105 -4.56 10.56 3.08
N MET A 106 -4.83 10.76 4.37
CA MET A 106 -4.65 9.70 5.38
C MET A 106 -5.58 8.52 5.12
N LEU A 107 -6.86 8.77 4.79
CA LEU A 107 -7.81 7.70 4.45
C LEU A 107 -7.37 6.94 3.20
N LYS A 108 -7.03 7.67 2.14
CA LYS A 108 -6.53 7.11 0.88
C LYS A 108 -5.28 6.24 1.08
N PHE A 109 -4.36 6.65 1.97
CA PHE A 109 -3.18 5.86 2.31
C PHE A 109 -3.55 4.47 2.87
N CYS A 110 -4.62 4.38 3.65
CA CYS A 110 -5.06 3.11 4.22
C CYS A 110 -5.88 2.27 3.23
N ASP A 111 -6.64 2.90 2.33
CA ASP A 111 -7.44 2.22 1.31
C ASP A 111 -6.61 1.69 0.13
N GLU A 112 -5.59 2.44 -0.31
CA GLU A 112 -4.81 2.15 -1.52
C GLU A 112 -3.43 1.57 -1.18
N LEU A 113 -3.41 0.44 -0.46
CA LEU A 113 -2.17 -0.26 -0.13
C LEU A 113 -1.65 -1.08 -1.32
N PRO A 114 -0.40 -0.86 -1.80
CA PRO A 114 0.17 -1.62 -2.91
C PRO A 114 0.28 -3.11 -2.59
N LEU A 115 0.03 -3.97 -3.59
CA LEU A 115 0.08 -5.42 -3.45
C LEU A 115 1.48 -5.90 -3.07
N GLU A 116 2.51 -5.16 -3.50
CA GLU A 116 3.92 -5.43 -3.23
C GLU A 116 4.27 -5.37 -1.74
N LEU A 117 3.46 -4.69 -0.93
CA LEU A 117 3.65 -4.63 0.53
C LEU A 117 3.18 -5.91 1.25
N ALA A 118 2.46 -6.80 0.55
CA ALA A 118 1.95 -8.06 1.11
C ALA A 118 1.26 -7.89 2.48
N VAL A 119 0.44 -6.85 2.63
CA VAL A 119 -0.21 -6.51 3.90
C VAL A 119 -1.26 -7.57 4.24
N VAL A 120 -1.00 -8.34 5.30
CA VAL A 120 -1.92 -9.38 5.80
C VAL A 120 -3.03 -8.79 6.66
N SER A 121 -2.72 -7.75 7.44
CA SER A 121 -3.66 -7.05 8.32
C SER A 121 -3.26 -5.58 8.47
N LYS A 122 -4.24 -4.68 8.55
CA LYS A 122 -4.04 -3.25 8.79
C LYS A 122 -4.87 -2.77 9.98
N TRP A 123 -4.35 -1.79 10.71
CA TRP A 123 -5.07 -1.03 11.72
C TRP A 123 -4.90 0.45 11.40
N CYS A 124 -5.97 1.09 10.97
CA CYS A 124 -5.93 2.46 10.49
C CYS A 124 -7.00 3.31 11.19
N TRP A 125 -6.57 4.15 12.13
CA TRP A 125 -7.50 4.92 12.96
C TRP A 125 -8.39 5.87 12.15
N ILE A 126 -7.93 6.38 11.01
CA ILE A 126 -8.71 7.32 10.19
C ILE A 126 -9.85 6.62 9.43
N GLU A 127 -9.70 5.33 9.10
CA GLU A 127 -10.79 4.49 8.57
C GLU A 127 -11.86 4.27 9.65
N ASP A 128 -11.42 3.88 10.85
CA ASP A 128 -12.31 3.67 11.98
C ASP A 128 -13.02 4.96 12.41
N PHE A 129 -12.31 6.09 12.35
CA PHE A 129 -12.87 7.41 12.60
C PHE A 129 -13.91 7.80 11.56
N HIS A 130 -13.62 7.55 10.27
CA HIS A 130 -14.57 7.75 9.17
C HIS A 130 -15.86 6.96 9.40
N ASP A 131 -15.76 5.69 9.76
CA ASP A 131 -16.93 4.83 9.99
C ASP A 131 -17.70 5.25 11.25
N TRP A 132 -16.98 5.60 12.31
CA TRP A 132 -17.55 6.13 13.54
C TRP A 132 -18.32 7.45 13.31
N LEU A 133 -17.81 8.35 12.46
CA LEU A 133 -18.53 9.57 12.08
C LEU A 133 -19.81 9.25 11.31
N HIS A 134 -19.73 8.35 10.32
CA HIS A 134 -20.88 7.96 9.50
C HIS A 134 -22.02 7.36 10.33
N GLN A 135 -21.71 6.49 11.28
CA GLN A 135 -22.71 5.89 12.18
C GLN A 135 -23.44 6.92 13.05
N ARG A 136 -22.80 8.07 13.29
CA ARG A 136 -23.36 9.17 14.10
C ARG A 136 -24.01 10.26 13.24
N GLY A 137 -24.07 10.09 11.93
CA GLY A 137 -24.61 11.08 11.00
C GLY A 137 -23.70 12.29 10.79
N ASN A 138 -22.43 12.21 11.20
CA ASN A 138 -21.43 13.23 10.93
C ASN A 138 -20.82 13.03 9.54
N ARG A 139 -20.26 14.09 8.97
CA ARG A 139 -19.60 14.04 7.66
C ARG A 139 -18.11 13.79 7.80
N PHE A 140 -17.55 13.05 6.85
CA PHE A 140 -16.11 12.96 6.63
C PHE A 140 -15.74 13.58 5.26
N PRO A 141 -14.64 14.34 5.14
CA PRO A 141 -13.82 14.85 6.24
C PRO A 141 -14.60 15.84 7.12
N THR A 142 -14.20 15.94 8.39
CA THR A 142 -14.81 16.90 9.33
C THR A 142 -14.37 18.32 8.98
N GLN A 143 -15.12 19.31 9.46
CA GLN A 143 -14.65 20.69 9.41
C GLN A 143 -13.51 20.90 10.42
N GLU A 144 -12.64 21.86 10.12
CA GLU A 144 -11.43 22.15 10.92
C GLU A 144 -11.76 22.39 12.39
N HIS A 145 -12.80 23.19 12.67
CA HIS A 145 -13.23 23.54 14.03
C HIS A 145 -13.91 22.40 14.80
N GLU A 146 -14.34 21.34 14.11
CA GLU A 146 -15.00 20.16 14.69
C GLU A 146 -14.03 19.00 14.87
N PHE A 147 -12.89 19.01 14.17
CA PHE A 147 -11.97 17.88 14.11
C PHE A 147 -11.44 17.51 15.49
N ASP A 148 -10.89 18.46 16.25
CA ASP A 148 -10.22 18.16 17.54
C ASP A 148 -11.20 17.53 18.54
N SER A 149 -12.43 18.06 18.64
CA SER A 149 -13.44 17.54 19.56
C SER A 149 -13.91 16.14 19.14
N LEU A 150 -14.16 15.93 17.86
CA LEU A 150 -14.59 14.63 17.33
C LEU A 150 -13.48 13.58 17.43
N ALA A 151 -12.22 13.95 17.14
CA ALA A 151 -11.07 13.05 17.20
C ALA A 151 -10.77 12.63 18.66
N LEU A 152 -10.85 13.55 19.62
CA LEU A 152 -10.71 13.25 21.05
C LEU A 152 -11.85 12.36 21.54
N GLU A 153 -13.09 12.66 21.15
CA GLU A 153 -14.24 11.81 21.50
C GLU A 153 -14.11 10.41 20.90
N PHE A 154 -13.65 10.29 19.66
CA PHE A 154 -13.32 9.02 19.04
C PHE A 154 -12.19 8.29 19.78
N ALA A 155 -11.14 8.99 20.21
CA ALA A 155 -10.04 8.39 20.96
C ALA A 155 -10.53 7.73 22.27
N ASP A 156 -11.51 8.35 22.92
CA ASP A 156 -12.10 7.87 24.17
C ASP A 156 -13.17 6.78 23.99
N THR A 157 -13.97 6.87 22.93
CA THR A 157 -15.18 6.03 22.75
C THR A 157 -15.07 4.99 21.64
N GLY A 158 -14.24 5.21 20.62
CA GLY A 158 -14.14 4.38 19.42
C GLY A 158 -13.42 3.04 19.65
N GLY A 159 -12.60 2.94 20.70
CA GLY A 159 -11.71 1.80 20.90
C GLY A 159 -12.36 0.45 21.20
N ILE A 160 -13.65 0.41 21.51
CA ILE A 160 -14.35 -0.83 21.87
C ILE A 160 -14.98 -1.51 20.64
N ALA A 161 -15.43 -0.73 19.65
CA ALA A 161 -16.14 -1.27 18.48
C ALA A 161 -15.23 -1.63 17.30
N TYR A 162 -14.07 -0.97 17.18
CA TYR A 162 -13.24 -1.04 15.96
C TYR A 162 -11.87 -1.71 16.16
N GLY A 163 -11.54 -2.19 17.36
CA GLY A 163 -10.24 -2.84 17.64
C GLY A 163 -9.03 -1.89 17.67
N THR A 164 -9.19 -0.67 17.17
CA THR A 164 -8.21 0.41 17.18
C THR A 164 -8.58 1.38 18.31
N SER A 165 -8.07 1.16 19.52
CA SER A 165 -8.22 2.14 20.60
C SER A 165 -7.54 3.44 20.16
N GLY A 166 -8.32 4.49 19.88
CA GLY A 166 -7.78 5.73 19.30
C GLY A 166 -6.67 6.36 20.17
N ARG A 167 -6.69 6.15 21.50
CA ARG A 167 -5.57 6.52 22.40
C ARG A 167 -4.22 5.85 22.09
N ARG A 168 -4.18 4.76 21.32
CA ARG A 168 -2.95 4.10 20.88
C ARG A 168 -2.38 4.68 19.58
N TYR A 169 -3.16 5.48 18.86
CA TYR A 169 -2.83 5.91 17.49
C TYR A 169 -3.03 7.42 17.25
N ILE A 170 -3.60 8.13 18.22
CA ILE A 170 -3.81 9.57 18.21
C ILE A 170 -3.02 10.16 19.38
N TRP A 171 -2.12 11.08 19.06
CA TRP A 171 -1.32 11.82 20.02
C TRP A 171 -1.66 13.30 19.90
N VAL A 172 -1.94 13.95 21.03
CA VAL A 172 -2.23 15.38 21.10
C VAL A 172 -1.22 16.02 22.02
N GLU A 173 -0.54 17.05 21.53
CA GLU A 173 0.42 17.83 22.31
C GLU A 173 -0.28 19.05 22.92
N GLU A 174 -0.38 19.09 24.25
CA GLU A 174 -1.10 20.15 24.98
C GLU A 174 -0.45 21.54 24.83
N ASN A 175 0.85 21.60 24.50
CA ASN A 175 1.66 22.82 24.56
C ASN A 175 1.96 23.47 23.20
N ARG A 176 1.35 23.02 22.10
CA ARG A 176 1.56 23.65 20.79
C ARG A 176 0.68 24.90 20.65
N PRO A 177 1.24 26.11 20.49
CA PRO A 177 0.44 27.30 20.21
C PRO A 177 -0.29 27.10 18.87
N ARG A 178 -1.59 27.36 18.88
CA ARG A 178 -2.49 27.25 17.72
C ARG A 178 -2.18 28.31 16.67
#